data_AF-A0A0H5NT85-F1
#
_entry.id   AF-A0A0H5NT85-F1
#
_cell.length_a   1.000
_cell.length_b   1.000
_cell.length_c   1.000
_cell.angle_alpha   90.00
_cell.angle_beta   90.00
_cell.angle_gamma   90.00
#
_symmetry.space_group_name_H-M   'P 1'
#
loop_
_entity.id
_entity.type
_entity.pdbx_description
1 polymer ?
#
loop_
_entity_poly.entity_id
_entity_poly.type
_entity_poly.pdbx_seq_one_letter_code
_entity_poly.pdbx_strand_id
1 'polypeptide(L)' 'MPHFEVRKVHSCEFCDTQDEHLGDVADLDAARALAAADAADTLTWAGFDGGFPLSARSADGVWTYYIHRREAEGGR' A
#
# COMPACT_ATOMS: atom_id res chain seq x y z
N MET A 1 18.84 -2.41 -2.95
CA MET A 1 18.08 -1.16 -3.17
C MET A 1 16.78 -1.27 -2.39
N PRO A 2 16.25 -0.18 -1.80
CA PRO A 2 14.93 -0.25 -1.17
C PRO A 2 13.89 -0.69 -2.20
N HIS A 3 12.95 -1.54 -1.80
CA HIS A 3 11.77 -1.87 -2.58
C HIS A 3 10.51 -1.49 -1.79
N PHE A 4 9.40 -1.33 -2.49
CA PHE A 4 8.14 -0.92 -1.94
C PHE A 4 7.14 -2.05 -2.10
N GLU A 5 6.71 -2.58 -0.97
CA GLU A 5 5.65 -3.59 -0.87
C GLU A 5 4.30 -2.89 -0.88
N VAL A 6 3.40 -3.29 -1.77
CA VAL A 6 2.04 -2.76 -1.86
C VAL A 6 1.06 -3.80 -1.37
N ARG A 7 0.19 -3.39 -0.44
CA ARG A 7 -0.87 -4.22 0.12
C ARG A 7 -2.19 -3.48 0.12
N LYS A 8 -3.30 -4.22 0.22
CA LYS A 8 -4.61 -3.67 0.54
C LYS A 8 -5.27 -4.46 1.66
N VAL A 9 -5.97 -3.74 2.52
CA VAL A 9 -6.69 -4.31 3.64
C VAL A 9 -8.15 -3.88 3.56
N HIS A 10 -9.04 -4.86 3.58
CA HIS A 10 -10.45 -4.65 3.78
C HIS A 10 -10.77 -4.97 5.24
N SER A 11 -11.13 -3.92 5.96
CA SER A 11 -11.59 -4.00 7.34
C SER A 11 -13.04 -3.53 7.38
N CYS A 12 -13.96 -4.49 7.30
CA CYS A 12 -15.38 -4.27 7.54
C CYS A 12 -15.71 -4.85 8.92
N GLU A 13 -16.52 -4.14 9.70
CA GLU A 13 -16.96 -4.59 11.04
C GLU A 13 -17.78 -5.90 11.01
N PHE A 14 -18.25 -6.30 9.83
CA PHE A 14 -19.05 -7.51 9.61
C PHE A 14 -18.30 -8.65 8.92
N CYS A 15 -17.09 -8.39 8.41
CA CYS A 15 -16.31 -9.38 7.67
C CYS A 15 -14.98 -9.66 8.38
N ASP A 16 -14.41 -10.84 8.15
CA ASP A 16 -13.01 -11.07 8.48
C ASP A 16 -12.11 -10.07 7.76
N THR A 17 -11.06 -9.62 8.45
CA THR A 17 -10.05 -8.74 7.86
C THR A 17 -9.38 -9.47 6.71
N GLN A 18 -9.50 -8.93 5.50
CA GLN A 18 -8.81 -9.44 4.32
C GLN A 18 -7.58 -8.57 4.07
N ASP A 19 -6.42 -9.20 3.98
CA ASP A 19 -5.14 -8.57 3.68
C ASP A 19 -4.56 -9.23 2.43
N GLU A 20 -4.40 -8.43 1.37
CA GLU A 20 -3.91 -8.89 0.08
C GLU A 20 -2.63 -8.15 -0.30
N HIS A 21 -1.62 -8.92 -0.71
CA HIS A 21 -0.39 -8.40 -1.29
C HIS A 21 -0.57 -8.23 -2.80
N LEU A 22 -0.35 -7.00 -3.29
CA LEU A 22 -0.51 -6.65 -4.71
C LEU A 22 0.80 -6.80 -5.49
N GLY A 23 1.94 -6.61 -4.82
CA GLY A 23 3.26 -6.76 -5.44
C GLY A 23 4.35 -5.94 -4.75
N ASP A 24 5.59 -6.20 -5.18
CA ASP A 24 6.79 -5.46 -4.79
C ASP A 24 7.38 -4.74 -6.00
N VAL A 25 7.74 -3.45 -5.83
CA VAL A 25 8.32 -2.63 -6.90
C VAL A 25 9.51 -1.82 -6.40
N ALA A 26 10.41 -1.43 -7.30
CA ALA A 26 11.63 -0.70 -6.93
C ALA A 26 11.38 0.78 -6.58
N ASP A 27 10.31 1.38 -7.10
CA ASP A 27 10.06 2.82 -7.06
C ASP A 27 8.72 3.17 -6.39
N LEU A 28 8.70 4.28 -5.64
CA LEU A 28 7.49 4.72 -4.95
C LEU A 28 6.37 5.11 -5.91
N ASP A 29 6.68 5.77 -7.03
CA ASP A 29 5.68 6.11 -8.04
C ASP A 29 5.09 4.87 -8.72
N ALA A 30 5.91 3.82 -8.92
CA ALA A 30 5.40 2.54 -9.41
C ALA A 30 4.47 1.88 -8.38
N ALA A 31 4.77 1.99 -7.08
CA ALA A 31 3.94 1.44 -6.01
C ALA A 31 2.57 2.15 -5.95
N ARG A 32 2.58 3.48 -6.08
CA ARG A 32 1.37 4.29 -6.15
C ARG A 32 0.53 3.96 -7.39
N ALA A 33 1.17 3.79 -8.54
CA ALA A 33 0.51 3.41 -9.78
C ALA A 33 -0.11 2.00 -9.71
N LEU A 34 0.58 1.04 -9.07
CA LEU A 34 0.06 -0.31 -8.87
C LEU A 34 -1.22 -0.30 -8.02
N ALA A 35 -1.19 0.42 -6.89
CA ALA A 35 -2.37 0.56 -6.03
C ALA A 35 -3.52 1.30 -6.72
N ALA A 36 -3.23 2.38 -7.47
CA ALA A 36 -4.25 3.11 -8.22
C ALA A 36 -4.89 2.27 -9.35
N ALA A 37 -4.09 1.43 -10.01
CA ALA A 37 -4.59 0.52 -11.03
C ALA A 37 -5.52 -0.56 -10.44
N ASP A 38 -5.18 -1.14 -9.29
CA ASP A 38 -6.03 -2.10 -8.58
C ASP A 38 -7.32 -1.43 -8.04
N ALA A 39 -7.21 -0.21 -7.52
CA ALA A 39 -8.36 0.58 -7.07
C ALA A 39 -9.26 1.07 -8.23
N ALA A 40 -8.78 0.99 -9.47
CA ALA A 40 -9.38 1.63 -10.64
C ALA A 40 -9.67 3.15 -10.41
N ASP A 41 -8.87 3.80 -9.57
CA ASP A 41 -9.09 5.19 -9.14
C ASP A 41 -7.80 5.86 -8.65
N THR A 42 -7.83 7.17 -8.49
CA THR A 42 -6.75 7.97 -7.91
C THR A 42 -6.78 7.91 -6.38
N LEU A 43 -5.68 7.48 -5.78
CA LEU A 43 -5.52 7.37 -4.33
C LEU A 43 -4.84 8.61 -3.75
N THR A 44 -5.43 9.16 -2.68
CA THR A 44 -4.81 10.25 -1.90
C THR A 44 -4.01 9.65 -0.74
N TRP A 45 -2.69 9.81 -0.80
CA TRP A 45 -1.78 9.18 0.14
C TRP A 45 -1.51 10.04 1.37
N ALA A 46 -1.61 9.43 2.54
CA ALA A 46 -1.18 9.98 3.82
C ALA A 46 -0.07 9.10 4.40
N GLY A 47 1.01 9.71 4.89
CA GLY A 47 2.05 9.02 5.65
C GLY A 47 1.87 9.19 7.15
N PHE A 48 2.30 8.21 7.94
CA PHE A 48 2.50 8.39 9.37
C PHE A 48 3.80 9.16 9.62
N ASP A 49 3.85 9.99 10.67
CA ASP A 49 4.98 10.84 11.08
C ASP A 49 6.35 10.19 10.83
N GLY A 50 6.98 10.49 9.68
CA GLY A 50 8.27 9.89 9.28
C GLY A 50 8.29 9.15 7.94
N GLY A 51 7.15 8.96 7.26
CA GLY A 51 7.08 8.71 5.82
C GLY A 51 6.59 7.34 5.37
N PHE A 52 6.62 6.29 6.21
CA PHE A 52 6.10 4.95 5.85
C PHE A 52 5.50 4.20 7.07
N PRO A 53 4.49 3.33 6.87
CA PRO A 53 3.83 3.07 5.59
C PRO A 53 3.01 4.27 5.12
N LEU A 54 2.91 4.45 3.80
CA LEU A 54 1.89 5.32 3.23
C LEU A 54 0.58 4.56 3.23
N SER A 55 -0.51 5.26 3.50
CA SER A 55 -1.86 4.71 3.45
C SER A 55 -2.75 5.57 2.56
N ALA A 56 -3.68 4.94 1.86
CA ALA A 56 -4.73 5.62 1.11
C ALA A 56 -6.01 4.79 1.15
N ARG A 57 -7.17 5.45 1.27
CA ARG A 57 -8.48 4.78 1.20
C ARG A 57 -9.00 4.84 -0.23
N SER A 58 -9.61 3.75 -0.71
CA SER A 58 -10.40 3.78 -1.94
C SER A 58 -11.61 4.70 -1.79
N ALA A 59 -12.12 5.22 -2.91
CA ALA A 59 -13.28 6.11 -2.93
C ALA A 59 -14.57 5.44 -2.42
N ASP A 60 -14.72 4.13 -2.65
CA ASP A 60 -15.83 3.33 -2.12
C ASP A 60 -15.71 3.08 -0.60
N GLY A 61 -14.57 3.42 0.00
CA GLY A 61 -14.30 3.19 1.41
C GLY A 61 -14.31 1.71 1.78
N VAL A 62 -14.10 0.80 0.85
CA VAL A 62 -14.01 -0.64 1.12
C VAL A 62 -12.58 -0.99 1.50
N TRP A 63 -11.61 -0.58 0.69
CA TRP A 63 -10.20 -0.94 0.84
C TRP A 63 -9.36 0.20 1.39
N THR A 64 -8.37 -0.15 2.20
CA THR A 64 -7.25 0.73 2.55
C THR A 64 -5.97 0.13 1.97
N TYR A 65 -5.31 0.89 1.12
CA TYR A 65 -4.04 0.54 0.51
C TYR A 65 -2.90 1.00 1.40
N TYR A 66 -1.84 0.18 1.47
CA TYR A 66 -0.62 0.47 2.20
C TYR A 66 0.58 0.27 1.29
N ILE A 67 1.52 1.22 1.33
CA ILE A 67 2.86 1.05 0.74
C ILE A 67 3.84 0.99 1.89
N HIS A 68 4.57 -0.11 2.00
CA HIS A 68 5.66 -0.27 2.96
C HIS A 68 6.99 -0.12 2.25
N ARG A 69 7.86 0.74 2.75
CA ARG A 69 9.26 0.76 2.32
C ARG A 69 9.99 -0.38 3.01
N ARG A 70 10.56 -1.28 2.23
CA ARG A 70 11.45 -2.33 2.69
C ARG A 70 12.88 -1.95 2.30
N GLU A 71 13.77 -1.94 3.28
CA GLU A 71 15.20 -1.90 2.96
C GLU A 71 15.57 -3.29 2.42
N ALA A 72 16.37 -3.36 1.36
CA ALA A 72 17.05 -4.62 1.05
C ALA A 72 17.87 -4.94 2.29
N GLU A 73 17.56 -6.04 2.97
CA GLU A 73 18.32 -6.48 4.14
C GLU A 73 19.81 -6.49 3.75
N GLY A 74 20.54 -5.50 4.27
CA GLY A 74 21.98 -5.45 4.18
C GLY A 74 22.52 -6.54 5.08
N GLY A 75 22.57 -7.76 4.54
CA GLY A 75 23.16 -8.93 5.18
C GLY A 75 24.60 -8.62 5.56
N ARG A 76 24.83 -8.69 6.87
CA ARG A 76 26.07 -8.50 7.62
C ARG A 76 27.23 -9.36 7.15
#